data_AF-A0AA38GC83-F1
#
_entry.id   AF-A0AA38GC83-F1
#
_cell.length_a   1.000
_cell.length_b   1.000
_cell.length_c   1.000
_cell.angle_alpha   90.00
_cell.angle_beta   90.00
_cell.angle_gamma   90.00
#
_symmetry.space_group_name_H-M   'P 1'
#
loop_
_entity.id
_entity.type
_entity.pdbx_description
1 polymer ?
#
loop_
_entity_poly.entity_id
_entity_poly.type
_entity_poly.pdbx_seq_one_letter_code
_entity_poly.pdbx_strand_id
1 'polypeptide(L)'
;ITVYLINHGPLSALDGGIPEEFWTGKELDLSFLRVFGSEAFVHVNKESRKKLDSKSNYCTFIGYGSNGDYGFCWDLDESKIIRISDVVWHENKMYRDQ
;
A
#
# COMPACT_ATOMS: atom_id res chain seq x y z
N ILE A 1 5.57 13.20 5.81
CA ILE A 1 5.85 11.74 5.81
C ILE A 1 6.72 11.34 6.99
N THR A 2 7.88 11.98 7.22
CA THR A 2 8.82 11.61 8.29
C THR A 2 8.23 11.71 9.72
N VAL A 3 7.59 12.82 10.08
CA VAL A 3 7.00 12.99 11.44
C VAL A 3 5.84 12.02 11.68
N TYR A 4 5.03 11.76 10.65
CA TYR A 4 3.90 10.85 10.72
C TYR A 4 4.35 9.41 11.01
N LEU A 5 5.29 8.87 10.22
CA LEU A 5 5.79 7.51 10.45
C LEU A 5 6.53 7.35 11.79
N ILE A 6 7.18 8.40 12.29
CA ILE A 6 7.86 8.37 13.59
C ILE A 6 6.86 8.30 14.74
N ASN A 7 5.76 9.07 14.68
CA ASN A 7 4.73 9.08 15.72
C ASN A 7 3.87 7.81 15.74
N HIS A 8 3.82 7.10 14.61
CA HIS A 8 3.07 5.86 14.41
C HIS A 8 3.93 4.59 14.45
N GLY A 9 5.25 4.75 14.64
CA GLY A 9 6.19 3.64 14.76
C GLY A 9 6.51 3.29 16.21
N PRO A 10 7.05 2.10 16.48
CA PRO A 10 7.47 1.71 17.81
C PRO A 10 8.61 2.61 18.29
N LEU A 11 8.49 3.15 19.51
CA LEU A 11 9.51 3.98 20.12
C LEU A 11 10.17 3.27 21.30
N SER A 12 11.50 3.17 21.29
CA SER A 12 12.26 2.50 22.36
C SER A 12 12.10 3.17 23.73
N ALA A 13 11.92 4.48 23.77
CA ALA A 13 11.65 5.24 24.99
C ALA A 13 10.29 4.89 25.64
N LEU A 14 9.39 4.26 24.89
CA LEU A 14 8.07 3.77 25.35
C LEU A 14 8.03 2.24 25.42
N ASP A 15 9.17 1.57 25.56
CA ASP A 15 9.28 0.10 25.57
C ASP A 15 8.65 -0.56 24.33
N GLY A 16 8.81 0.09 23.16
CA GLY A 16 8.22 -0.37 21.90
C GLY A 16 6.77 0.10 21.68
N GLY A 17 6.20 0.86 22.60
CA GLY A 17 4.89 1.50 22.44
C GLY A 17 4.89 2.56 21.34
N ILE A 18 3.69 2.86 20.83
CA ILE A 18 3.51 3.84 19.75
C ILE A 18 3.19 5.22 20.34
N PRO A 19 3.96 6.28 20.03
CA PRO A 19 3.77 7.61 20.62
C PRO A 19 2.36 8.20 20.46
N GLU A 20 1.75 8.05 19.27
CA GLU A 20 0.40 8.60 19.05
C GLU A 20 -0.66 7.88 19.90
N GLU A 21 -0.57 6.56 20.07
CA GLU A 21 -1.47 5.82 20.97
C GLU A 21 -1.31 6.28 22.42
N PHE A 22 -0.06 6.49 22.85
CA PHE A 22 0.25 6.92 24.20
C PHE A 22 -0.27 8.33 24.49
N TRP A 23 -0.17 9.26 23.53
CA TRP A 23 -0.63 10.63 23.70
C TRP A 23 -2.15 10.80 23.54
N THR A 24 -2.77 10.04 22.65
CA THR A 24 -4.20 10.18 22.35
C THR A 24 -5.08 9.21 23.12
N GLY A 25 -4.52 8.13 23.66
CA GLY A 25 -5.25 7.04 24.30
C GLY A 25 -6.10 6.22 23.33
N LYS A 26 -5.92 6.42 22.02
CA LYS A 26 -6.66 5.73 20.95
C LYS A 26 -5.71 4.79 20.22
N GLU A 27 -6.17 3.56 19.99
CA GLU A 27 -5.46 2.59 19.15
C GLU A 27 -5.32 3.10 17.70
N LEU A 28 -4.17 2.86 17.10
CA LEU A 28 -3.89 3.25 15.73
C LEU A 28 -4.46 2.27 14.72
N ASP A 29 -5.27 2.79 13.82
CA ASP A 29 -5.63 2.05 12.62
C ASP A 29 -4.54 2.22 11.57
N LEU A 30 -3.60 1.28 11.51
CA LEU A 30 -2.56 1.20 10.48
C LEU A 30 -2.98 0.39 9.25
N SER A 31 -4.27 0.04 9.12
CA SER A 31 -4.77 -0.80 8.01
C SER A 31 -4.64 -0.15 6.63
N PHE A 32 -4.39 1.16 6.58
CA PHE A 32 -4.10 1.90 5.34
C PHE A 32 -2.63 1.80 4.91
N LEU A 33 -1.74 1.40 5.82
CA LEU A 33 -0.31 1.24 5.53
C LEU A 33 -0.10 -0.08 4.77
N ARG A 34 0.70 -0.01 3.71
CA ARG A 34 0.98 -1.05 2.73
C ARG A 34 2.48 -1.14 2.59
N VAL A 35 2.96 -2.36 2.48
CA VAL A 35 4.39 -2.65 2.41
C VAL A 35 4.90 -2.34 1.01
N PHE A 36 5.95 -1.52 0.91
CA PHE A 36 6.66 -1.27 -0.34
C PHE A 36 7.16 -2.58 -0.94
N GLY A 37 6.97 -2.77 -2.25
CA GLY A 37 7.33 -4.01 -2.94
C GLY A 37 6.31 -5.15 -2.79
N SER A 38 5.17 -4.93 -2.12
CA SER A 38 4.09 -5.93 -2.08
C SER A 38 3.42 -6.13 -3.43
N GLU A 39 2.92 -7.33 -3.65
CA GLU A 39 2.09 -7.67 -4.81
C GLU A 39 0.70 -7.04 -4.65
N ALA A 40 0.24 -6.36 -5.70
CA ALA A 40 -1.07 -5.74 -5.76
C ALA A 40 -1.77 -6.13 -7.06
N PHE A 41 -3.08 -6.37 -6.98
CA PHE A 41 -3.92 -6.63 -8.15
C PHE A 41 -4.88 -5.45 -8.35
N VAL A 42 -4.65 -4.70 -9.42
CA VAL A 42 -5.43 -3.50 -9.72
C VAL A 42 -6.57 -3.87 -10.65
N HIS A 43 -7.78 -3.45 -10.31
CA HIS A 43 -8.95 -3.72 -11.14
C HIS A 43 -8.88 -2.97 -12.47
N VAL A 44 -9.08 -3.68 -13.57
CA VAL A 44 -9.16 -3.07 -14.90
C VAL A 44 -10.62 -2.84 -15.26
N ASN A 45 -10.97 -1.59 -15.54
CA ASN A 45 -12.34 -1.20 -15.87
C ASN A 45 -12.87 -2.02 -17.07
N LYS A 46 -14.17 -2.35 -17.06
CA LYS A 46 -14.79 -3.17 -18.10
C LYS A 46 -14.74 -2.50 -19.48
N GLU A 47 -14.80 -1.17 -19.52
CA GLU A 47 -14.79 -0.39 -20.76
C GLU A 47 -13.44 -0.45 -21.49
N SER A 48 -12.34 -0.63 -20.75
CA SER A 48 -11.00 -0.78 -21.32
C SER A 48 -10.66 -2.23 -21.68
N ARG A 49 -11.58 -3.18 -21.49
CA ARG A 49 -11.37 -4.63 -21.70
C ARG A 49 -12.15 -5.16 -22.89
N LYS A 50 -11.51 -6.03 -23.69
CA LYS A 50 -12.14 -6.85 -24.71
C LYS A 50 -12.60 -8.19 -24.12
N LYS A 51 -13.41 -8.93 -24.88
CA LYS A 51 -13.90 -10.24 -24.46
C LYS A 51 -12.72 -11.20 -24.23
N LEU A 52 -12.65 -11.79 -23.03
CA LEU A 52 -11.57 -12.65 -22.51
C LEU A 52 -10.33 -11.93 -21.93
N ASP A 53 -10.29 -10.60 -21.90
CA ASP A 53 -9.19 -9.90 -21.23
C ASP A 53 -9.27 -10.08 -19.70
N SER A 54 -8.09 -10.08 -19.06
CA SER A 54 -7.95 -10.18 -17.60
C SER A 54 -8.77 -9.10 -16.88
N LYS A 55 -9.35 -9.44 -15.73
CA LYS A 55 -10.12 -8.51 -14.89
C LYS A 55 -9.23 -7.64 -13.99
N SER A 56 -7.96 -8.00 -13.84
CA SER A 56 -7.00 -7.35 -12.96
C SER A 56 -5.60 -7.42 -13.53
N ASN A 57 -4.80 -6.38 -13.32
CA ASN A 57 -3.39 -6.36 -13.65
C ASN A 57 -2.56 -6.61 -12.40
N TYR A 58 -1.52 -7.42 -12.54
CA TYR A 58 -0.52 -7.62 -11.50
C TYR A 58 0.43 -6.43 -11.47
N CYS A 59 0.71 -5.92 -10.28
CA CYS A 59 1.62 -4.80 -10.12
C CYS A 59 2.34 -4.85 -8.77
N THR A 60 3.44 -4.11 -8.67
CA THR A 60 4.24 -4.01 -7.45
C THR A 60 4.02 -2.64 -6.80
N PHE A 61 3.71 -2.60 -5.50
CA PHE A 61 3.50 -1.34 -4.80
C PHE A 61 4.79 -0.53 -4.65
N ILE A 62 4.78 0.72 -5.10
CA ILE A 62 5.94 1.63 -5.06
C ILE A 62 5.79 2.69 -3.97
N GLY A 63 4.58 3.03 -3.54
CA GLY A 63 4.37 3.99 -2.46
C GLY A 63 3.10 4.81 -2.57
N TYR A 64 3.07 5.91 -1.82
CA TYR A 64 1.89 6.76 -1.67
C TYR A 64 2.03 8.08 -2.44
N GLY A 65 0.90 8.60 -2.90
CA GLY A 65 0.76 9.98 -3.33
C GLY A 65 1.07 10.96 -2.18
N SER A 66 1.32 12.23 -2.51
CA SER A 66 1.76 13.24 -1.52
C SER A 66 0.84 13.36 -0.30
N ASN A 67 -0.46 13.11 -0.52
CA ASN A 67 -1.50 13.25 0.49
C ASN A 67 -1.99 11.91 1.05
N GLY A 68 -1.46 10.78 0.57
CA GLY A 68 -1.92 9.44 0.97
C GLY A 68 -3.25 9.00 0.34
N ASP A 69 -3.96 9.89 -0.37
CA ASP A 69 -5.27 9.62 -1.00
C ASP A 69 -5.24 8.55 -2.11
N TYR A 70 -4.05 8.16 -2.55
CA TYR A 70 -3.83 7.13 -3.57
C TYR A 70 -2.44 6.54 -3.44
N GLY A 71 -2.28 5.32 -3.97
CA GLY A 71 -0.99 4.66 -4.11
C GLY A 71 -0.43 4.77 -5.53
N PHE A 72 0.82 4.38 -5.67
CA PHE A 72 1.50 4.14 -6.93
C PHE A 72 1.92 2.68 -7.01
N CYS A 73 1.63 2.05 -8.14
CA CYS A 73 2.10 0.71 -8.43
C CYS A 73 2.86 0.68 -9.76
N TRP A 74 3.82 -0.23 -9.86
CA TRP A 74 4.54 -0.54 -11.07
C TRP A 74 3.81 -1.67 -11.81
N ASP A 75 3.27 -1.37 -12.98
CA ASP A 75 2.71 -2.38 -13.88
C ASP A 75 3.87 -3.09 -14.60
N LEU A 76 4.03 -4.40 -14.37
CA LEU A 76 5.11 -5.18 -14.97
C LEU A 76 4.89 -5.43 -16.47
N ASP A 77 3.63 -5.50 -16.91
CA ASP A 77 3.29 -5.83 -18.30
C ASP A 77 3.50 -4.61 -19.20
N GLU A 78 3.07 -3.43 -18.74
CA GLU A 78 3.16 -2.19 -19.50
C GLU A 78 4.37 -1.32 -19.15
N SER A 79 5.17 -1.72 -18.15
CA SER A 79 6.35 -0.97 -17.67
C SER A 79 6.03 0.50 -17.36
N LYS A 80 4.90 0.74 -16.69
CA LYS A 80 4.38 2.08 -16.37
C LYS A 80 4.02 2.20 -14.91
N ILE A 81 4.08 3.43 -14.39
CA ILE A 81 3.57 3.76 -13.06
C ILE A 81 2.07 4.04 -13.20
N ILE A 82 1.27 3.28 -12.46
CA ILE A 82 -0.17 3.47 -12.36
C ILE A 82 -0.54 4.08 -11.01
N ARG A 83 -1.42 5.08 -11.06
CA ARG A 83 -2.08 5.61 -9.86
C ARG A 83 -3.21 4.68 -9.48
N ILE A 84 -3.23 4.26 -8.23
CA ILE A 84 -4.19 3.31 -7.71
C ILE A 84 -5.01 3.92 -6.57
N SER A 85 -6.33 3.80 -6.66
CA SER A 85 -7.27 4.27 -5.62
C SER A 85 -8.21 3.16 -5.14
N ASP A 86 -8.40 2.10 -5.92
CA ASP A 86 -9.24 0.95 -5.55
C ASP A 86 -8.49 -0.34 -5.90
N VAL A 87 -7.97 -1.02 -4.86
CA VAL A 87 -7.02 -2.13 -5.00
C VAL A 87 -7.32 -3.23 -4.01
N VAL A 88 -7.26 -4.47 -4.49
CA VAL A 88 -7.26 -5.66 -3.65
C VAL A 88 -5.80 -6.03 -3.36
N TRP A 89 -5.43 -5.97 -2.08
CA TRP A 89 -4.07 -6.20 -1.61
C TRP A 89 -3.89 -7.67 -1.20
N HIS A 90 -2.81 -8.28 -1.65
CA HIS A 90 -2.43 -9.64 -1.24
C HIS A 90 -1.15 -9.58 -0.41
N GLU A 91 -1.26 -9.09 0.83
CA GLU A 91 -0.11 -8.79 1.70
C GLU A 91 0.62 -10.02 2.27
N ASN A 92 0.14 -11.23 1.99
CA ASN A 92 0.72 -12.48 2.50
C ASN A 92 1.86 -13.04 1.63
N LYS A 93 2.26 -12.36 0.56
CA LYS A 93 3.39 -12.77 -0.29
C LYS A 93 4.34 -11.59 -0.47
N MET A 94 5.55 -11.72 0.08
CA MET A 94 6.64 -10.79 -0.17
C MET A 94 7.39 -11.28 -1.42
N TYR A 95 7.78 -10.36 -2.31
CA TYR A 95 8.59 -10.65 -3.50
C TYR A 95 9.91 -11.41 -3.20
N ARG A 96 10.36 -11.41 -1.95
CA ARG A 96 11.61 -12.04 -1.49
C ARG A 96 11.47 -13.50 -1.05
N ASP A 97 10.29 -14.09 -1.04
CA ASP A 97 10.08 -15.50 -0.67
C ASP A 97 10.15 -16.49 -1.85
N GLN A 98 10.83 -16.12 -2.94
CA GLN A 98 11.02 -16.95 -4.14
C GLN A 98 12.49 -17.28 -4.40
#